data_AF-X1RJR0-F1
#
_entry.id   AF-X1RJR0-F1
#
_cell.length_a   1.000
_cell.length_b   1.000
_cell.length_c   1.000
_cell.angle_alpha   90.00
_cell.angle_beta   90.00
_cell.angle_gamma   90.00
#
_symmetry.space_group_name_H-M   'P 1'
#
loop_
_entity.id
_entity.type
_entity.pdbx_description
1 polymer ?
#
loop_
_entity_poly.entity_id
_entity_poly.type
_entity_poly.pdbx_seq_one_letter_code
_entity_poly.pdbx_strand_id
1 'polypeptide(L)'
;MIGWMERAGTGIKRIMDAMVRHGLKEPKFEFSERFFIATFKGHPREKLSEIAKGEEVIELNERQKKAIEYVKERGEITTSEYMKIANTSRRTAIRDLNNLVNSGILKIVGGVVGKDRRYIL
;
A
#
# COMPACT_ATOMS: atom_id res chain seq x y z
N MET A 1 -19.40 9.78 -27.97
CA MET A 1 -18.31 9.45 -27.03
C MET A 1 -18.35 7.95 -26.80
N ILE A 2 -17.66 7.16 -27.63
CA ILE A 2 -17.61 5.71 -27.51
C ILE A 2 -16.52 5.42 -26.50
N GLY A 3 -16.92 5.03 -25.28
CA GLY A 3 -16.00 4.62 -24.23
C GLY A 3 -15.12 3.47 -24.70
N TRP A 4 -13.87 3.52 -24.28
CA TRP A 4 -12.75 2.57 -24.35
C TRP A 4 -13.08 1.07 -24.43
N MET A 5 -13.80 0.63 -25.47
CA MET A 5 -14.01 -0.78 -25.76
C MET A 5 -13.14 -1.12 -26.97
N GLU A 6 -12.02 -1.80 -26.71
CA GLU A 6 -11.19 -2.37 -27.78
C GLU A 6 -11.95 -3.47 -28.53
N ARG A 7 -11.45 -3.87 -29.71
CA ARG A 7 -12.01 -4.96 -30.53
C ARG A 7 -12.33 -6.18 -29.66
N ALA A 8 -13.59 -6.61 -29.71
CA ALA A 8 -14.10 -7.74 -28.94
C ALA A 8 -13.16 -8.96 -29.05
N GLY A 9 -12.84 -9.58 -27.90
CA GLY A 9 -12.08 -10.83 -27.85
C GLY A 9 -10.57 -10.74 -27.60
N THR A 10 -9.97 -9.54 -27.51
CA THR A 10 -8.50 -9.43 -27.29
C THR A 10 -8.08 -9.14 -25.85
N GLY A 11 -9.00 -8.66 -25.00
CA GLY A 11 -8.68 -8.18 -23.65
C GLY A 11 -8.06 -9.24 -22.72
N ILE A 12 -8.61 -10.46 -22.70
CA ILE A 12 -8.10 -11.55 -21.85
C ILE A 12 -6.67 -11.94 -22.27
N LYS A 13 -6.42 -12.07 -23.58
CA LYS A 13 -5.08 -12.38 -24.09
C LYS A 13 -4.07 -11.30 -23.71
N ARG A 14 -4.43 -10.03 -23.88
CA ARG A 14 -3.55 -8.89 -23.50
C ARG A 14 -3.21 -8.89 -22.02
N ILE A 15 -4.19 -9.23 -21.17
CA ILE A 15 -3.99 -9.36 -19.73
C ILE A 15 -2.99 -10.48 -19.42
N MET A 16 -3.17 -11.66 -20.02
CA MET A 16 -2.24 -12.80 -19.83
C MET A 16 -0.83 -12.44 -20.30
N ASP A 17 -0.70 -11.91 -21.51
CA ASP A 17 0.58 -11.49 -22.10
C ASP A 17 1.29 -10.43 -21.23
N ALA A 18 0.53 -9.49 -20.65
CA ALA A 18 1.08 -8.47 -19.77
C ALA A 18 1.61 -9.06 -18.46
N MET A 19 0.90 -10.01 -17.86
CA MET A 19 1.36 -10.66 -16.62
C MET A 19 2.63 -11.47 -16.86
N VAL A 20 2.66 -12.29 -17.91
CA VAL A 20 3.85 -13.09 -18.26
C VAL A 20 5.05 -12.19 -18.56
N ARG A 21 4.86 -11.10 -19.31
CA ARG A 21 5.93 -10.13 -19.62
C ARG A 21 6.54 -9.50 -18.37
N HIS A 22 5.76 -9.31 -17.32
CA HIS A 22 6.22 -8.77 -16.04
C HIS A 22 6.66 -9.86 -15.05
N GLY A 23 6.86 -11.11 -15.50
CA GLY A 23 7.32 -12.20 -14.63
C GLY A 23 6.29 -12.68 -13.61
N LEU A 24 5.01 -12.36 -13.82
CA LEU A 24 3.90 -12.77 -12.97
C LEU A 24 3.29 -14.08 -13.47
N LYS A 25 2.62 -14.80 -12.56
CA LYS A 25 1.82 -15.97 -12.91
C LYS A 25 0.59 -15.52 -13.71
N GLU A 26 0.17 -16.34 -14.67
CA GLU A 26 -1.07 -16.11 -15.39
C GLU A 26 -2.27 -15.95 -14.43
N PRO A 27 -3.24 -15.09 -14.78
CA PRO A 27 -4.44 -14.91 -13.99
C PRO A 27 -5.31 -16.18 -14.05
N LYS A 28 -6.02 -16.46 -12.95
CA LYS A 28 -7.03 -17.53 -12.94
C LYS A 28 -8.39 -16.94 -13.27
N PHE A 29 -9.08 -17.54 -14.23
CA PHE A 29 -10.43 -17.17 -14.60
C PHE A 29 -11.39 -18.28 -14.21
N GLU A 30 -12.45 -17.91 -13.48
CA GLU A 30 -13.52 -18.81 -13.07
C GLU A 30 -14.84 -18.23 -13.57
N PHE A 31 -15.67 -19.09 -14.14
CA PHE A 31 -16.96 -18.75 -14.70
C PHE A 31 -18.03 -19.51 -13.94
N SER A 32 -19.03 -18.78 -13.46
CA SER A 32 -20.28 -19.33 -12.94
C SER A 32 -21.44 -18.69 -13.69
N GLU A 33 -22.65 -19.20 -13.50
CA GLU A 33 -23.86 -18.63 -14.12
C GLU A 33 -24.10 -17.16 -13.75
N ARG A 34 -23.52 -16.67 -12.65
CA ARG A 34 -23.77 -15.31 -12.11
C ARG A 34 -22.54 -14.43 -12.10
N PHE A 35 -21.35 -15.01 -12.04
CA PHE A 35 -20.11 -14.26 -11.85
C PHE A 35 -19.02 -14.75 -12.78
N PHE A 36 -18.27 -13.77 -13.27
CA PHE A 36 -16.95 -13.95 -13.83
C PHE A 36 -15.95 -13.46 -12.78
N ILE A 37 -15.04 -14.34 -12.36
CA ILE A 37 -14.00 -14.03 -11.39
C ILE A 37 -12.65 -14.10 -12.08
N ALA A 38 -11.89 -13.01 -11.97
CA ALA A 38 -10.51 -12.93 -12.43
C ALA A 38 -9.59 -12.72 -11.22
N THR A 39 -8.76 -13.72 -10.93
CA THR A 39 -7.80 -13.67 -9.83
C THR A 39 -6.40 -13.37 -10.35
N PHE A 40 -5.86 -12.23 -9.94
CA PHE A 40 -4.52 -11.77 -10.29
C PHE A 40 -3.57 -11.96 -9.11
N LYS A 41 -2.43 -12.61 -9.35
CA LYS A 41 -1.37 -12.72 -8.34
C LYS A 41 -0.27 -11.73 -8.65
N GLY A 42 -0.06 -10.78 -7.75
CA GLY A 42 1.10 -9.89 -7.79
C GLY A 42 2.39 -10.63 -7.47
N HIS A 43 3.50 -9.87 -7.47
CA HIS A 43 4.80 -10.42 -7.12
C HIS A 43 4.83 -10.90 -5.66
N PRO A 44 5.62 -11.96 -5.36
CA PRO A 44 5.96 -12.32 -3.99
C PRO A 44 6.51 -11.10 -3.25
N ARG A 45 6.22 -11.01 -1.95
CA ARG A 45 6.60 -9.84 -1.13
C ARG A 45 8.11 -9.61 -1.16
N GLU A 46 8.90 -10.68 -1.13
CA GLU A 46 10.35 -10.67 -1.27
C GLU A 46 10.88 -10.10 -2.59
N LYS A 47 10.11 -10.13 -3.69
CA LYS A 47 10.50 -9.49 -4.97
C LYS A 47 10.11 -8.03 -5.08
N LEU A 48 9.26 -7.51 -4.18
CA LEU A 48 8.80 -6.11 -4.26
C LEU A 48 9.95 -5.11 -4.12
N SER A 49 10.95 -5.41 -3.29
CA SER A 49 12.14 -4.57 -3.13
C SER A 49 13.03 -4.55 -4.38
N GLU A 50 13.05 -5.63 -5.17
CA GLU A 50 13.79 -5.69 -6.43
C GLU A 50 13.09 -4.94 -7.56
N ILE A 51 11.75 -4.97 -7.58
CA ILE A 51 10.92 -4.28 -8.59
C ILE A 51 10.91 -2.78 -8.33
N ALA A 52 10.90 -2.40 -7.06
CA ALA A 52 11.06 -1.02 -6.62
C ALA A 52 12.52 -0.51 -6.77
N LYS A 53 13.43 -1.20 -7.47
CA LYS A 53 14.74 -0.62 -7.81
C LYS A 53 14.66 0.64 -8.71
N GLY A 54 13.47 0.99 -9.22
CA GLY A 54 13.16 2.29 -9.85
C GLY A 54 12.28 3.23 -9.02
N GLU A 55 11.80 2.82 -7.85
CA GLU A 55 10.95 3.60 -6.93
C GLU A 55 11.53 3.45 -5.53
N GLU A 56 12.06 4.51 -4.90
CA GLU A 56 12.73 4.41 -3.59
C GLU A 56 12.02 3.46 -2.62
N VAL A 57 12.60 2.28 -2.41
CA VAL A 57 12.12 1.34 -1.39
C VAL A 57 12.36 2.01 -0.06
N ILE A 58 11.30 2.58 0.52
CA ILE A 58 11.37 3.18 1.84
C ILE A 58 11.55 2.05 2.85
N GLU A 59 12.81 1.78 3.22
CA GLU A 59 13.13 0.85 4.28
C GLU A 59 12.71 1.47 5.63
N LEU A 60 11.65 0.92 6.21
CA LEU A 60 11.17 1.36 7.52
C LEU A 60 12.10 0.88 8.62
N ASN A 61 12.43 1.77 9.55
CA ASN A 61 13.13 1.34 10.78
C ASN A 61 12.16 0.63 11.74
N GLU A 62 12.69 -0.05 12.77
CA GLU A 62 11.89 -0.83 13.73
C GLU A 62 10.77 -0.04 14.42
N ARG A 63 11.00 1.26 14.72
CA ARG A 63 9.97 2.10 15.33
C ARG A 63 8.84 2.41 14.36
N GLN A 64 9.17 2.69 13.11
CA GLN A 64 8.21 2.90 12.04
C GLN A 64 7.42 1.63 11.74
N LYS A 65 8.07 0.45 11.69
CA LYS A 65 7.40 -0.85 11.52
C LYS A 65 6.35 -1.08 12.62
N LYS A 66 6.70 -0.85 13.89
CA LYS A 66 5.76 -0.94 15.03
C LYS A 66 4.55 -0.01 14.86
N ALA A 67 4.77 1.20 14.37
CA ALA A 67 3.67 2.14 14.12
C ALA A 67 2.75 1.67 12.99
N ILE A 68 3.31 1.10 11.91
CA ILE A 68 2.49 0.53 10.82
C ILE A 68 1.66 -0.65 11.32
N GLU A 69 2.24 -1.53 12.15
CA GLU A 69 1.51 -2.64 12.77
C GLU A 69 0.38 -2.12 13.66
N TYR A 70 0.66 -1.14 14.51
CA TYR A 70 -0.36 -0.51 15.36
C TYR A 70 -1.52 0.07 14.55
N VAL A 71 -1.24 0.82 13.47
CA VAL A 71 -2.28 1.41 12.62
C VAL A 71 -3.08 0.34 11.87
N LYS A 72 -2.46 -0.77 11.45
CA LYS A 72 -3.19 -1.90 10.83
C LYS A 72 -4.20 -2.52 11.78
N GLU A 73 -3.87 -2.62 13.06
CA GLU A 73 -4.75 -3.21 14.08
C GLU A 73 -5.83 -2.24 14.58
N ARG A 74 -5.48 -0.95 14.75
CA ARG A 74 -6.32 0.06 15.42
C ARG A 74 -7.01 1.03 14.47
N GLY A 75 -6.60 1.06 13.20
CA GLY A 75 -7.07 1.98 12.17
C GLY A 75 -6.36 3.33 12.14
N GLU A 76 -5.87 3.82 13.28
CA GLU A 76 -5.22 5.12 13.41
C GLU A 76 -4.18 5.16 14.53
N ILE A 77 -3.29 6.14 14.49
CA ILE A 77 -2.33 6.42 15.57
C ILE A 77 -2.22 7.92 15.80
N THR A 78 -2.09 8.33 17.06
CA THR A 78 -1.72 9.68 17.47
C THR A 78 -0.23 9.79 17.74
N THR A 79 0.33 11.00 17.72
CA THR A 79 1.73 11.23 18.12
C THR A 79 2.03 10.70 19.53
N SER A 80 1.07 10.82 20.47
CA SER A 80 1.21 10.31 21.84
C SER A 80 1.30 8.79 21.91
N GLU A 81 0.51 8.08 21.11
CA GLU A 81 0.56 6.61 21.04
C GLU A 81 1.87 6.16 20.40
N TYR A 82 2.29 6.81 19.31
CA TYR A 82 3.60 6.57 18.69
C TYR A 82 4.73 6.68 19.73
N MET A 83 4.75 7.77 20.51
CA MET A 83 5.77 7.97 21.55
C MET A 83 5.82 6.82 22.55
N LYS A 84 4.66 6.27 22.94
CA LYS A 84 4.56 5.16 23.90
C LYS A 84 5.07 3.85 23.29
N ILE A 85 4.61 3.48 22.09
CA ILE A 85 4.98 2.20 21.47
C ILE A 85 6.43 2.18 20.96
N ALA A 86 6.96 3.35 20.57
CA ALA A 86 8.30 3.50 20.04
C ALA A 86 9.34 3.94 21.10
N ASN A 87 8.88 4.27 22.31
CA ASN A 87 9.68 4.84 23.40
C ASN A 87 10.57 6.01 22.95
N THR A 88 9.96 7.02 22.34
CA THR A 88 10.68 8.17 21.76
C THR A 88 10.19 9.52 22.28
N SER A 89 11.07 10.52 22.20
CA SER A 89 10.67 11.92 22.40
C SER A 89 9.57 12.36 21.42
N ARG A 90 8.81 13.40 21.79
CA ARG A 90 7.80 14.01 20.91
C ARG A 90 8.40 14.49 19.59
N ARG A 91 9.60 15.10 19.64
CA ARG A 91 10.28 15.61 18.44
C ARG A 91 10.62 14.48 17.47
N THR A 92 11.13 13.36 17.98
CA THR A 92 11.41 12.16 17.19
C THR A 92 10.14 11.57 16.60
N ALA A 93 9.07 11.42 17.40
CA ALA A 93 7.79 10.89 16.93
C ALA A 93 7.20 11.72 15.79
N ILE A 94 7.18 13.06 15.91
CA ILE A 94 6.68 13.95 14.87
C ILE A 94 7.51 13.81 13.59
N ARG A 95 8.84 13.77 13.70
CA ARG A 95 9.72 13.59 12.54
C ARG A 95 9.45 12.25 11.84
N ASP A 96 9.42 11.16 12.60
CA ASP A 96 9.26 9.81 12.03
C ASP A 96 7.86 9.66 11.39
N LEU A 97 6.80 10.20 12.01
CA LEU A 97 5.45 10.23 11.44
C LEU A 97 5.35 11.12 10.19
N ASN A 98 5.98 12.30 10.18
CA ASN A 98 6.02 13.15 8.99
C ASN A 98 6.79 12.48 7.84
N ASN A 99 7.86 11.76 8.14
CA ASN A 99 8.59 11.00 7.12
C ASN A 99 7.69 9.94 6.48
N LEU A 100 6.89 9.22 7.29
CA LEU A 100 5.91 8.25 6.78
C LEU A 100 4.79 8.90 5.95
N VAL A 101 4.40 10.13 6.27
CA VAL A 101 3.41 10.88 5.48
C VAL A 101 4.02 11.35 4.16
N ASN A 102 5.21 11.94 4.20
CA ASN A 102 5.92 12.41 3.01
C ASN A 102 6.25 11.27 2.05
N SER A 103 6.46 10.06 2.58
CA SER A 103 6.69 8.85 1.81
C SER A 103 5.39 8.18 1.34
N GLY A 104 4.23 8.80 1.56
CA GLY A 104 2.92 8.31 1.13
C GLY A 104 2.40 7.08 1.87
N ILE A 105 3.07 6.65 2.95
CA ILE A 105 2.69 5.46 3.73
C ILE A 105 1.57 5.77 4.71
N LEU A 106 1.56 6.98 5.28
CA LEU A 106 0.50 7.44 6.16
C LEU A 106 -0.16 8.71 5.61
N LYS A 107 -1.39 8.96 6.04
CA LYS A 107 -2.15 10.18 5.79
C LYS A 107 -2.54 10.82 7.11
N ILE A 108 -2.59 12.14 7.11
CA ILE A 108 -3.06 12.90 8.28
C ILE A 108 -4.57 13.08 8.16
N VAL A 109 -5.29 12.80 9.24
CA VAL A 109 -6.72 13.12 9.39
C VAL A 109 -6.97 13.87 10.69
N GLY A 110 -8.05 14.65 10.71
CA GLY A 110 -8.40 15.51 11.83
C GLY A 110 -7.72 16.88 11.76
N GLY A 111 -7.53 17.52 12.92
CA GLY A 111 -6.98 18.87 12.99
C GLY A 111 -5.56 18.96 12.44
N VAL A 112 -5.28 20.02 11.66
CA VAL A 112 -3.95 20.30 11.08
C VAL A 112 -2.88 20.46 12.17
N VAL A 113 -3.30 20.94 13.35
CA VAL A 113 -2.47 21.16 14.54
C VAL A 113 -3.27 20.76 15.78
N GLY A 114 -2.62 20.17 16.78
CA GLY A 114 -3.22 19.94 18.11
C GLY A 114 -3.53 18.48 18.44
N LYS A 115 -4.41 18.28 19.43
CA LYS A 115 -4.72 16.97 20.04
C LYS A 115 -5.51 16.03 19.13
N ASP A 116 -6.14 16.56 18.08
CA ASP A 116 -7.01 15.78 17.17
C ASP A 116 -6.28 15.26 15.93
N ARG A 117 -4.96 15.49 15.84
CA ARG A 117 -4.16 15.04 14.70
C ARG A 117 -3.89 13.54 14.80
N ARG A 118 -4.38 12.81 13.81
CA ARG A 118 -4.28 11.35 13.70
C ARG A 118 -3.64 10.96 12.38
N TYR A 119 -3.02 9.79 12.37
CA TYR A 119 -2.33 9.23 11.21
C TYR A 119 -2.95 7.87 10.86
N ILE A 120 -3.32 7.69 9.61
CA ILE A 120 -3.96 6.47 9.06
C ILE A 120 -3.15 5.96 7.86
N LEU A 121 -3.36 4.71 7.43
CA LEU A 121 -2.80 4.18 6.18
C LEU A 121 -3.49 4.75 4.93
#